data_AF-A0A2X1SSN6-F1
#
_entry.id   AF-A0A2X1SSN6-F1
#
_cell.length_a   1.000
_cell.length_b   1.000
_cell.length_c   1.000
_cell.angle_alpha   90.00
_cell.angle_beta   90.00
_cell.angle_gamma   90.00
#
_symmetry.space_group_name_H-M   'P 1'
#
loop_
_entity.id
_entity.type
_entity.pdbx_description
1 polymer ?
#
loop_
_entity_poly.entity_id
_entity_poly.type
_entity_poly.pdbx_seq_one_letter_code
_entity_poly.pdbx_strand_id
1 'polypeptide(L)' 'MKAGEFADGAHVLRARIDMQAGNVNMRDPVLYRIRHAHHQRTGDEWCIYPMTMPIHYQMLWKK' A
#
# COMPACT_ATOMS: atom_id res chain seq x y z
N MET A 1 2.56 -3.65 -12.20
CA MET A 1 1.46 -3.50 -11.21
C MET A 1 0.28 -2.71 -11.78
N LYS A 2 0.46 -1.45 -12.23
CA LYS A 2 -0.64 -0.65 -12.81
C LYS A 2 -1.20 -1.23 -14.12
N ALA A 3 -0.37 -1.89 -14.92
CA ALA A 3 -0.76 -2.54 -16.18
C ALA A 3 -1.51 -3.87 -16.03
N GLY A 4 -1.82 -4.32 -14.80
CA GLY A 4 -2.57 -5.57 -14.57
C GLY A 4 -1.81 -6.87 -14.87
N GLU A 5 -0.52 -6.80 -15.22
CA GLU A 5 0.32 -7.96 -15.61
C GLU A 5 0.55 -9.01 -14.52
N PHE A 6 0.19 -8.73 -13.26
CA PHE A 6 0.50 -9.58 -12.11
C PHE A 6 -0.77 -9.97 -11.37
N ALA A 7 -0.83 -11.23 -10.93
CA ALA A 7 -1.95 -11.74 -10.14
C ALA A 7 -2.09 -11.04 -8.77
N ASP A 8 -3.27 -11.18 -8.16
CA ASP A 8 -3.54 -10.69 -6.82
C ASP A 8 -2.52 -11.23 -5.82
N GLY A 9 -1.92 -10.34 -5.04
CA GLY A 9 -0.90 -10.70 -4.04
C GLY A 9 0.49 -11.03 -4.60
N ALA A 10 0.70 -11.04 -5.92
CA ALA A 10 2.01 -11.35 -6.49
C ALA A 10 3.08 -10.29 -6.16
N HIS A 11 2.67 -9.02 -6.08
CA HIS A 11 3.56 -7.90 -5.75
C HIS A 11 2.85 -6.88 -4.84
N VAL A 12 3.65 -6.18 -4.03
CA VAL A 12 3.20 -5.08 -3.16
C VAL A 12 4.18 -3.91 -3.27
N LEU A 13 3.66 -2.67 -3.28
CA LEU A 13 4.50 -1.49 -3.15
C LEU A 13 4.71 -1.22 -1.66
N ARG A 14 5.96 -1.08 -1.23
CA ARG A 14 6.32 -0.78 0.16
C ARG A 14 7.04 0.55 0.25
N ALA A 15 6.83 1.30 1.33
CA ALA A 15 7.71 2.41 1.65
C ALA A 15 9.06 1.84 2.11
N ARG A 16 10.16 2.51 1.72
CA ARG A 16 11.49 2.20 2.22
C ARG A 16 11.75 3.11 3.42
N ILE A 17 11.65 2.57 4.63
CA ILE A 17 11.84 3.34 5.87
C ILE A 17 12.97 2.69 6.67
N ASP A 18 12.65 1.80 7.61
CA ASP A 18 13.61 1.10 8.45
C ASP A 18 12.97 -0.16 9.04
N MET A 19 13.55 -1.31 8.74
CA MET A 19 13.12 -2.61 9.27
C MET A 19 13.40 -2.77 10.77
N GLN A 20 14.33 -1.98 11.34
CA GLN A 20 14.67 -2.01 12.76
C GLN A 20 13.85 -1.02 13.60
N ALA A 21 12.92 -0.28 12.99
CA ALA A 21 12.09 0.66 13.72
C ALA A 21 11.36 -0.03 14.90
N GLY A 22 11.43 0.58 16.08
CA GLY A 22 10.72 0.12 17.27
C GLY A 22 9.19 0.12 17.08
N ASN A 23 8.69 0.96 16.18
CA ASN A 23 7.31 0.96 15.73
C ASN A 23 7.14 0.00 14.54
N VAL A 24 6.37 -1.07 14.74
CA VAL A 24 6.10 -2.10 13.73
C VAL A 24 5.47 -1.53 12.46
N ASN A 25 4.65 -0.47 12.58
CA ASN A 25 4.02 0.15 11.42
C ASN A 25 5.02 0.88 10.50
N MET A 26 6.23 1.18 10.98
CA MET A 26 7.27 1.82 10.16
C MET A 26 8.25 0.83 9.52
N ARG A 27 8.07 -0.49 9.74
CA ARG A 27 8.94 -1.53 9.17
C ARG A 27 8.56 -1.83 7.73
N ASP A 28 8.99 -0.95 6.84
CA ASP A 28 8.69 -0.98 5.41
C ASP A 28 7.21 -1.29 5.11
N PRO A 29 6.31 -0.36 5.48
CA PRO A 29 4.87 -0.55 5.37
C PRO A 29 4.43 -0.72 3.92
N VAL A 30 3.42 -1.58 3.70
CA VAL A 30 2.80 -1.78 2.39
C VAL A 30 1.90 -0.59 2.07
N LEU A 31 2.21 0.10 0.98
CA LEU A 31 1.44 1.26 0.48
C LEU A 31 0.36 0.84 -0.51
N TYR A 32 0.69 -0.05 -1.46
CA TYR A 32 -0.26 -0.52 -2.47
C TYR A 32 -0.20 -2.03 -2.61
N ARG A 33 -1.37 -2.62 -2.86
CA ARG A 33 -1.52 -4.03 -3.22
C ARG A 33 -2.23 -4.15 -4.55
N ILE A 34 -1.99 -5.25 -5.24
CA ILE A 34 -2.76 -5.64 -6.42
C ILE A 34 -4.04 -6.32 -5.94
N ARG A 35 -5.18 -5.89 -6.49
CA ARG A 35 -6.48 -6.50 -6.26
C ARG A 35 -7.33 -6.28 -7.51
N HIS A 36 -7.75 -7.36 -8.16
CA HIS A 36 -8.71 -7.30 -9.26
C HIS A 36 -10.13 -7.36 -8.68
N ALA A 37 -10.61 -6.22 -8.21
CA ALA A 37 -11.96 -6.07 -7.69
C ALA A 37 -12.65 -4.88 -8.35
N HIS A 38 -13.94 -5.04 -8.60
CA HIS A 38 -14.76 -3.98 -9.16
C HIS A 38 -14.91 -2.82 -8.17
N HIS A 39 -14.47 -1.64 -8.55
CA HIS A 39 -14.63 -0.44 -7.74
C HIS A 39 -15.95 0.25 -8.03
N GLN A 40 -16.73 0.54 -6.99
CA GLN A 40 -18.06 1.17 -7.14
C GLN A 40 -18.04 2.52 -7.88
N ARG A 41 -16.93 3.28 -7.80
CA ARG A 41 -16.82 4.62 -8.39
C ARG A 41 -16.03 4.67 -9.70
N THR A 42 -15.09 3.74 -9.90
CA THR A 42 -14.11 3.79 -11.02
C THR A 42 -14.11 2.49 -11.82
N GLY A 43 -15.04 1.59 -11.55
CA GLY A 43 -15.15 0.28 -12.20
C GLY A 43 -13.87 -0.54 -12.09
N ASP A 44 -13.49 -1.16 -13.19
CA ASP A 44 -12.34 -2.06 -13.30
C ASP A 44 -11.08 -1.39 -13.87
N GLU A 45 -11.04 -0.05 -13.88
CA GLU A 45 -9.90 0.73 -14.41
C GLU A 45 -8.63 0.54 -13.56
N TRP A 46 -8.78 0.22 -12.26
CA TRP A 46 -7.69 0.15 -11.32
C TRP A 46 -7.53 -1.26 -10.75
N CYS A 47 -6.39 -1.89 -11.04
CA CYS A 47 -5.98 -3.17 -10.46
C CYS A 47 -5.14 -3.01 -9.18
N ILE A 48 -4.82 -1.77 -8.77
CA ILE A 48 -4.00 -1.47 -7.59
C ILE A 48 -4.77 -0.60 -6.61
N TYR A 49 -4.73 -0.98 -5.33
CA TYR A 49 -5.46 -0.29 -4.28
C TYR A 49 -4.51 0.10 -3.15
N PRO A 50 -4.64 1.33 -2.62
CA PRO A 50 -3.89 1.74 -1.46
C PRO A 50 -4.31 0.88 -0.27
N MET A 51 -3.33 0.52 0.55
CA MET A 51 -3.58 -0.04 1.86
C MET A 51 -3.73 1.12 2.85
N THR A 52 -4.85 1.18 3.56
CA THR A 52 -5.03 2.15 4.63
C THR A 52 -4.11 1.77 5.78
N MET A 53 -2.95 2.42 5.86
CA MET A 53 -2.03 2.33 6.98
C MET A 53 -1.99 3.66 7.74
N PRO A 54 -1.98 3.66 9.08
CA PRO A 54 -2.07 4.87 9.91
C PRO A 54 -0.78 5.72 9.94
N ILE A 55 0.15 5.54 8.99
CA ILE A 55 1.44 6.23 9.03
C ILE A 55 1.34 7.73 8.78
N HIS A 56 0.30 8.17 8.07
CA HIS A 56 0.06 9.58 7.78
C HIS A 56 -0.05 10.43 9.06
N TYR A 57 -0.76 9.92 10.07
CA TYR A 57 -0.89 10.62 11.36
C TYR A 57 0.39 10.56 12.19
N GLN A 58 1.14 9.47 12.12
CA GLN A 58 2.37 9.30 12.92
C GLN A 58 3.56 10.08 12.37
N MET A 59 3.67 10.29 11.05
CA MET A 59 4.69 11.18 10.48
C MET A 59 4.43 12.66 10.81
N LEU A 60 3.17 13.07 10.92
CA LEU A 60 2.82 14.45 11.30
C LEU A 60 3.09 14.77 12.77
N TRP A 61 3.22 13.76 13.64
CA TRP A 61 3.41 13.92 15.09
C TRP A 61 4.89 13.91 15.54
N LYS A 62 5.83 13.78 14.60
CA LYS A 62 7.28 13.85 14.84
C LYS A 62 7.89 15.15 14.30
N LYS A 63 7.22 16.28 14.54
CA LYS A 63 7.81 17.62 14.41
C LYS A 63 7.88 18.29 15.76
#